data_AF-A0A2V2DFG0-F1
#
_entry.id   AF-A0A2V2DFG0-F1
#
_cell.length_a   1.000
_cell.length_b   1.000
_cell.length_c   1.000
_cell.angle_alpha   90.00
_cell.angle_beta   90.00
_cell.angle_gamma   90.00
#
_symmetry.space_group_name_H-M   'P 1'
#
loop_
_entity.id
_entity.type
_entity.pdbx_description
1 polymer ?
#
loop_
_entity_poly.entity_id
_entity_poly.type
_entity_poly.pdbx_seq_one_letter_code
_entity_poly.pdbx_strand_id
1 'polypeptide(L)'
;MKRIVLSAAVLAAFCIASAGAAPVRSPNYFKAGEKICMIGDSIAHGGFYTENILLFYATRYPHAKIFFCNAGMSGQGVGGVWNRLKWDVYERYVPDTCIIMIGMNDAPRGMYAEGVRGTPKALARIESFHKNYPAVFDKVLASLTENCKRVVVFTPSIFDQTVQSKRENLLGCNDALGWAAEANKAAAKKYGAEVVDIWSYMTEMNGRYQQSDPTRSFIDFDRVHPRDLGGFVMMAKVVSDWRESGLVSEIRIDAAKNTADCENAEVSNLRIAPGRITFSAVEGALPFPTSAQKDEADKVLGFLPAFNREILQVGNLNSGKYSLKIDGVSIGEFSASQLASGVNLALCKNTPQYGQAKGVEKLSKAWRAKAAEHRDIVGFEIWVLKKRFDSTQAYLDETQRRIDAKELKNENQIKWAARYMKNKPREAEIMRARDEAFEAVYSAAKPAVHNFELTAVR
;
A
#
# COMPACT_ATOMS: atom_id res chain seq x y z
N MET A 1 26.45 -57.87 -55.03
CA MET A 1 25.87 -56.52 -54.89
C MET A 1 25.34 -56.36 -53.48
N LYS A 2 25.86 -55.41 -52.69
CA LYS A 2 25.17 -54.72 -51.58
C LYS A 2 26.13 -53.65 -51.04
N ARG A 3 25.92 -52.40 -51.48
CA ARG A 3 26.61 -51.21 -50.98
C ARG A 3 25.95 -50.83 -49.66
N ILE A 4 26.74 -50.72 -48.59
CA ILE A 4 26.32 -50.15 -47.32
C ILE A 4 26.59 -48.64 -47.41
N VAL A 5 25.54 -47.84 -47.40
CA VAL A 5 25.60 -46.37 -47.36
C VAL A 5 25.63 -45.96 -45.89
N LEU A 6 26.73 -45.36 -45.44
CA LEU A 6 26.78 -44.66 -44.15
C LEU A 6 26.14 -43.28 -44.32
N SER A 7 24.98 -43.06 -43.70
CA SER A 7 24.38 -41.74 -43.57
C SER A 7 24.96 -41.03 -42.35
N ALA A 8 25.66 -39.92 -42.57
CA ALA A 8 26.11 -39.01 -41.51
C ALA A 8 24.90 -38.23 -40.97
N ALA A 9 24.54 -38.46 -39.71
CA ALA A 9 23.55 -37.68 -38.98
C ALA A 9 24.22 -36.40 -38.44
N VAL A 10 23.86 -35.25 -39.01
CA VAL A 10 24.20 -33.93 -38.48
C VAL A 10 23.33 -33.68 -37.24
N LEU A 11 23.95 -33.71 -36.05
CA LEU A 11 23.30 -33.31 -34.81
C LEU A 11 23.14 -31.78 -34.81
N ALA A 12 21.92 -31.28 -35.03
CA ALA A 12 21.59 -29.89 -34.79
C ALA A 12 21.46 -29.68 -33.28
N ALA A 13 22.47 -29.03 -32.68
CA ALA A 13 22.40 -28.58 -31.29
C ALA A 13 21.38 -27.42 -31.20
N PHE A 14 20.17 -27.71 -30.71
CA PHE A 14 19.24 -26.70 -30.24
C PHE A 14 19.81 -26.07 -28.97
N CYS A 15 20.42 -24.88 -29.09
CA CYS A 15 20.63 -24.00 -27.95
C CYS A 15 19.25 -23.57 -27.44
N ILE A 16 18.73 -24.25 -26.43
CA ILE A 16 17.63 -23.75 -25.62
C ILE A 16 18.17 -22.50 -24.93
N ALA A 17 17.77 -21.32 -25.42
CA ALA A 17 18.00 -20.09 -24.69
C ALA A 17 17.31 -20.26 -23.33
N SER A 18 18.12 -20.40 -22.27
CA SER A 18 17.63 -20.29 -20.90
C SER A 18 16.95 -18.92 -20.79
N ALA A 19 15.64 -18.90 -20.62
CA ALA A 19 14.94 -17.68 -20.25
C ALA A 19 15.60 -17.17 -18.97
N GLY A 20 16.29 -16.02 -19.05
CA GLY A 20 16.92 -15.39 -17.89
C GLY A 20 15.88 -15.23 -16.79
N ALA A 21 16.17 -15.78 -15.62
CA ALA A 21 15.28 -15.65 -14.48
C ALA A 21 15.48 -14.25 -13.89
N ALA A 22 14.39 -13.52 -13.66
CA ALA A 22 14.46 -12.20 -13.05
C ALA A 22 15.29 -12.24 -11.75
N PRO A 23 16.19 -11.27 -11.52
CA PRO A 23 16.97 -11.24 -10.29
C PRO A 23 16.05 -11.12 -9.08
N VAL A 24 16.31 -11.94 -8.05
CA VAL A 24 15.47 -12.03 -6.85
C VAL A 24 16.05 -11.15 -5.75
N ARG A 25 15.35 -10.06 -5.45
CA ARG A 25 15.65 -9.20 -4.29
C ARG A 25 14.69 -9.47 -3.14
N SER A 26 15.21 -9.51 -1.92
CA SER A 26 14.39 -9.60 -0.71
C SER A 26 14.08 -8.20 -0.15
N PRO A 27 12.91 -8.01 0.49
CA PRO A 27 12.63 -6.80 1.24
C PRO A 27 13.57 -6.62 2.43
N ASN A 28 13.78 -5.37 2.85
CA ASN A 28 14.67 -5.07 3.97
C ASN A 28 14.00 -5.31 5.33
N TYR A 29 12.68 -5.15 5.42
CA TYR A 29 11.97 -5.17 6.70
C TYR A 29 11.09 -6.41 6.94
N PHE A 30 10.26 -6.76 5.96
CA PHE A 30 9.43 -7.97 6.04
C PHE A 30 10.13 -9.17 5.42
N LYS A 31 9.81 -10.36 5.94
CA LYS A 31 10.31 -11.62 5.40
C LYS A 31 9.27 -12.26 4.48
N ALA A 32 9.73 -12.89 3.40
CA ALA A 32 8.84 -13.69 2.55
C ALA A 32 8.06 -14.72 3.39
N GLY A 33 6.74 -14.79 3.16
CA GLY A 33 5.81 -15.66 3.88
C GLY A 33 5.24 -15.06 5.17
N GLU A 34 5.70 -13.90 5.61
CA GLU A 34 5.26 -13.27 6.86
C GLU A 34 3.79 -12.80 6.81
N LYS A 35 3.06 -13.02 7.91
CA LYS A 35 1.66 -12.59 8.06
C LYS A 35 1.55 -11.32 8.90
N ILE A 36 1.06 -10.25 8.27
CA ILE A 36 0.92 -8.92 8.84
C ILE A 36 -0.56 -8.62 9.09
N CYS A 37 -0.95 -8.39 10.35
CA CYS A 37 -2.31 -7.97 10.69
C CYS A 37 -2.38 -6.47 10.94
N MET A 38 -3.21 -5.77 10.16
CA MET A 38 -3.45 -4.33 10.26
C MET A 38 -4.65 -4.08 11.18
N ILE A 39 -4.39 -3.61 12.40
CA ILE A 39 -5.36 -3.40 13.46
C ILE A 39 -5.66 -1.91 13.56
N GLY A 40 -6.95 -1.55 13.64
CA GLY A 40 -7.31 -0.15 13.86
C GLY A 40 -8.79 0.14 13.76
N ASP A 41 -9.10 1.39 13.45
CA ASP A 41 -10.45 1.93 13.33
C ASP A 41 -10.97 1.95 11.88
N SER A 42 -11.73 2.99 11.49
CA SER A 42 -12.27 3.18 10.15
C SER A 42 -11.20 3.39 9.09
N ILE A 43 -10.03 3.92 9.45
CA ILE A 43 -8.95 4.15 8.50
C ILE A 43 -8.30 2.80 8.13
N ALA A 44 -8.04 1.95 9.13
CA ALA A 44 -7.60 0.58 8.93
C ALA A 44 -8.67 -0.27 8.21
N HIS A 45 -9.95 -0.08 8.58
CA HIS A 45 -11.07 -0.79 7.95
C HIS A 45 -11.10 -0.51 6.44
N GLY A 46 -11.00 0.76 6.04
CA GLY A 46 -10.97 1.14 4.62
C GLY A 46 -9.74 0.61 3.87
N GLY A 47 -8.61 0.47 4.58
CA GLY A 47 -7.44 -0.28 4.14
C GLY A 47 -6.60 0.38 3.05
N PHE A 48 -6.75 1.68 2.80
CA PHE A 48 -6.06 2.36 1.69
C PHE A 48 -4.54 2.42 1.87
N TYR A 49 -4.04 2.65 3.08
CA TYR A 49 -2.60 2.60 3.34
C TYR A 49 -2.07 1.16 3.27
N THR A 50 -2.83 0.17 3.76
CA THR A 50 -2.48 -1.26 3.60
C THR A 50 -2.38 -1.65 2.13
N GLU A 51 -3.31 -1.18 1.30
CA GLU A 51 -3.31 -1.44 -0.13
C GLU A 51 -2.11 -0.82 -0.85
N ASN A 52 -1.75 0.43 -0.52
CA ASN A 52 -0.56 1.05 -1.10
C ASN A 52 0.73 0.35 -0.63
N ILE A 53 0.81 -0.11 0.63
CA ILE A 53 1.93 -0.93 1.13
C ILE A 53 1.98 -2.26 0.37
N LEU A 54 0.86 -2.98 0.23
CA LEU A 54 0.80 -4.21 -0.56
C LEU A 54 1.27 -3.98 -2.00
N LEU A 55 0.80 -2.91 -2.65
CA LEU A 55 1.18 -2.56 -4.00
C LEU A 55 2.70 -2.34 -4.12
N PHE A 56 3.29 -1.58 -3.20
CA PHE A 56 4.73 -1.36 -3.17
C PHE A 56 5.51 -2.66 -3.02
N TYR A 57 5.17 -3.51 -2.04
CA TYR A 57 5.88 -4.76 -1.82
C TYR A 57 5.69 -5.73 -2.99
N ALA A 58 4.49 -5.79 -3.59
CA ALA A 58 4.24 -6.65 -4.74
C ALA A 58 5.03 -6.22 -5.97
N THR A 59 5.07 -4.92 -6.29
CA THR A 59 5.82 -4.43 -7.46
C THR A 59 7.32 -4.42 -7.22
N ARG A 60 7.78 -4.12 -6.00
CA ARG A 60 9.21 -4.02 -5.67
C ARG A 60 9.86 -5.37 -5.36
N TYR A 61 9.11 -6.30 -4.79
CA TYR A 61 9.59 -7.61 -4.37
C TYR A 61 8.63 -8.72 -4.82
N PRO A 62 8.44 -8.89 -6.14
CA PRO A 62 7.40 -9.77 -6.70
C PRO A 62 7.58 -11.26 -6.34
N HIS A 63 8.77 -11.65 -5.90
CA HIS A 63 9.11 -13.01 -5.47
C HIS A 63 9.03 -13.21 -3.94
N ALA A 64 8.86 -12.15 -3.15
CA ALA A 64 8.79 -12.19 -1.70
C ALA A 64 7.37 -11.86 -1.23
N LYS A 65 6.49 -12.87 -1.26
CA LYS A 65 5.09 -12.68 -0.87
C LYS A 65 4.95 -12.35 0.62
N ILE A 66 4.39 -11.17 0.92
CA ILE A 66 4.02 -10.72 2.26
C ILE A 66 2.49 -10.70 2.39
N PHE A 67 1.94 -11.40 3.37
CA PHE A 67 0.50 -11.52 3.57
C PHE A 67 -0.04 -10.39 4.45
N PHE A 68 -1.04 -9.67 3.95
CA PHE A 68 -1.72 -8.63 4.72
C PHE A 68 -3.13 -9.06 5.10
N CYS A 69 -3.50 -8.85 6.36
CA CYS A 69 -4.82 -9.10 6.91
C CYS A 69 -5.41 -7.79 7.44
N ASN A 70 -6.67 -7.51 7.10
CA ASN A 70 -7.37 -6.32 7.59
C ASN A 70 -8.16 -6.67 8.85
N ALA A 71 -7.75 -6.14 10.00
CA ALA A 71 -8.47 -6.18 11.27
C ALA A 71 -8.85 -4.76 11.72
N GLY A 72 -9.13 -3.86 10.78
CA GLY A 72 -9.72 -2.57 11.05
C GLY A 72 -11.22 -2.67 11.36
N MET A 73 -11.73 -1.76 12.20
CA MET A 73 -13.15 -1.70 12.51
C MET A 73 -13.66 -0.28 12.64
N SER A 74 -14.53 0.12 11.71
CA SER A 74 -15.08 1.47 11.65
C SER A 74 -15.75 1.88 12.95
N GLY A 75 -15.48 3.11 13.40
CA GLY A 75 -16.04 3.72 14.61
C GLY A 75 -15.44 3.24 15.93
N GLN A 76 -14.52 2.28 15.94
CA GLN A 76 -13.91 1.81 17.19
C GLN A 76 -12.78 2.74 17.66
N GLY A 77 -12.66 2.86 18.98
CA GLY A 77 -11.45 3.31 19.67
C GLY A 77 -10.70 2.13 20.30
N VAL A 78 -9.70 2.41 21.11
CA VAL A 78 -8.77 1.42 21.69
C VAL A 78 -9.47 0.37 22.55
N GLY A 79 -10.54 0.72 23.28
CA GLY A 79 -11.33 -0.25 24.05
C GLY A 79 -12.08 -1.26 23.17
N GLY A 80 -12.50 -0.84 21.97
CA GLY A 80 -13.10 -1.75 20.99
C GLY A 80 -12.10 -2.75 20.44
N VAL A 81 -10.84 -2.30 20.21
CA VAL A 81 -9.72 -3.17 19.82
C VAL A 81 -9.45 -4.20 20.91
N TRP A 82 -9.28 -3.77 22.17
CA TRP A 82 -9.04 -4.65 23.32
C TRP A 82 -10.06 -5.80 23.38
N ASN A 83 -11.35 -5.48 23.26
CA ASN A 83 -12.43 -6.46 23.35
C ASN A 83 -12.44 -7.51 22.21
N ARG A 84 -11.72 -7.27 21.12
CA ARG A 84 -11.71 -8.16 19.96
C ARG A 84 -10.37 -8.79 19.61
N LEU A 85 -9.28 -8.42 20.28
CA LEU A 85 -7.94 -8.93 19.98
C LEU A 85 -7.92 -10.46 19.85
N LYS A 86 -8.44 -11.16 20.86
CA LYS A 86 -8.41 -12.63 20.89
C LYS A 86 -9.04 -13.25 19.64
N TRP A 87 -10.28 -12.92 19.35
CA TRP A 87 -11.03 -13.62 18.30
C TRP A 87 -10.82 -13.03 16.91
N ASP A 88 -10.55 -11.72 16.79
CA ASP A 88 -10.50 -11.02 15.49
C ASP A 88 -9.08 -10.83 14.97
N VAL A 89 -8.08 -11.02 15.83
CA VAL A 89 -6.66 -10.93 15.49
C VAL A 89 -5.99 -12.28 15.70
N TYR A 90 -5.93 -12.78 16.93
CA TYR A 90 -5.12 -13.96 17.24
C TYR A 90 -5.71 -15.24 16.65
N GLU A 91 -6.99 -15.52 16.92
CA GLU A 91 -7.64 -16.75 16.44
C GLU A 91 -7.93 -16.69 14.94
N ARG A 92 -8.34 -15.51 14.41
CA ARG A 92 -8.74 -15.36 13.01
C ARG A 92 -7.55 -15.32 12.05
N TYR A 93 -6.49 -14.58 12.38
CA TYR A 93 -5.40 -14.30 11.44
C TYR A 93 -4.07 -14.95 11.82
N VAL A 94 -3.86 -15.29 13.09
CA VAL A 94 -2.62 -15.88 13.62
C VAL A 94 -1.37 -15.15 13.06
N PRO A 95 -1.25 -13.83 13.30
CA PRO A 95 -0.21 -13.02 12.65
C PRO A 95 1.19 -13.24 13.23
N ASP A 96 2.21 -13.08 12.39
CA ASP A 96 3.59 -12.94 12.84
C ASP A 96 3.84 -11.52 13.35
N THR A 97 3.38 -10.52 12.59
CA THR A 97 3.53 -9.11 12.91
C THR A 97 2.17 -8.43 13.02
N CYS A 98 2.02 -7.62 14.06
CA CYS A 98 0.83 -6.85 14.34
C CYS A 98 1.14 -5.35 14.16
N ILE A 99 0.44 -4.68 13.24
CA ILE A 99 0.56 -3.23 13.04
C ILE A 99 -0.72 -2.58 13.54
N ILE A 100 -0.62 -1.75 14.58
CA ILE A 100 -1.76 -1.05 15.18
C ILE A 100 -1.73 0.44 14.88
N MET A 101 -2.85 0.97 14.37
CA MET A 101 -3.13 2.39 14.24
C MET A 101 -4.50 2.71 14.85
N ILE A 102 -4.52 3.44 15.95
CA ILE A 102 -5.73 3.77 16.69
C ILE A 102 -5.57 5.12 17.39
N GLY A 103 -6.69 5.81 17.62
CA GLY A 103 -6.73 7.08 18.35
C GLY A 103 -7.74 8.09 17.77
N MET A 104 -8.09 7.99 16.48
CA MET A 104 -8.97 8.94 15.80
C MET A 104 -10.38 9.03 16.43
N ASN A 105 -10.92 7.88 16.86
CA ASN A 105 -12.22 7.84 17.54
C ASN A 105 -12.13 7.98 19.05
N ASP A 106 -10.94 7.83 19.63
CA ASP A 106 -10.69 8.02 21.05
C ASP A 106 -10.56 9.50 21.40
N ALA A 107 -9.91 10.28 20.51
CA ALA A 107 -9.88 11.73 20.60
C ALA A 107 -11.32 12.27 20.70
N PRO A 108 -11.63 13.15 21.67
CA PRO A 108 -13.00 13.59 21.93
C PRO A 108 -13.45 14.66 20.92
N ARG A 109 -13.44 14.33 19.62
CA ARG A 109 -13.59 15.26 18.48
C ARG A 109 -14.76 16.23 18.63
N GLY A 110 -15.94 15.72 18.98
CA GLY A 110 -17.15 16.55 19.15
C GLY A 110 -17.08 17.55 20.31
N MET A 111 -16.12 17.43 21.22
CA MET A 111 -15.88 18.40 22.30
C MET A 111 -15.12 19.65 21.83
N TYR A 112 -14.59 19.63 20.60
CA TYR A 112 -13.89 20.77 19.98
C TYR A 112 -14.79 21.60 19.06
N ALA A 113 -16.07 21.24 18.91
CA ALA A 113 -17.05 22.04 18.16
C ALA A 113 -17.27 23.41 18.83
N GLU A 114 -17.52 24.46 18.04
CA GLU A 114 -17.57 25.86 18.50
C GLU A 114 -18.52 26.07 19.70
N GLY A 115 -19.71 25.47 19.67
CA GLY A 115 -20.71 25.59 20.74
C GLY A 115 -20.48 24.69 21.97
N VAL A 116 -19.44 23.84 21.96
CA VAL A 116 -19.16 22.87 23.03
C VAL A 116 -17.78 23.11 23.66
N ARG A 117 -16.83 23.64 22.89
CA ARG A 117 -15.44 23.86 23.31
C ARG A 117 -15.39 24.77 24.54
N GLY A 118 -14.54 24.41 25.50
CA GLY A 118 -14.35 25.18 26.74
C GLY A 118 -15.43 24.96 27.80
N THR A 119 -16.54 24.28 27.49
CA THR A 119 -17.54 23.93 28.50
C THR A 119 -16.99 22.93 29.53
N PRO A 120 -17.51 22.89 30.77
CA PRO A 120 -17.11 21.89 31.76
C PRO A 120 -17.23 20.44 31.25
N LYS A 121 -18.27 20.16 30.45
CA LYS A 121 -18.45 18.86 29.79
C LYS A 121 -17.31 18.52 28.84
N ALA A 122 -16.89 19.47 28.00
CA ALA A 122 -15.78 19.29 27.08
C ALA A 122 -14.47 19.04 27.82
N LEU A 123 -14.17 19.87 28.82
CA LEU A 123 -12.96 19.75 29.64
C LEU A 123 -12.90 18.39 30.37
N ALA A 124 -14.00 17.99 31.02
CA ALA A 124 -14.07 16.69 31.70
C ALA A 124 -13.90 15.51 30.74
N ARG A 125 -14.42 15.60 29.50
CA ARG A 125 -14.26 14.55 28.50
C ARG A 125 -12.83 14.46 27.96
N ILE A 126 -12.16 15.60 27.79
CA ILE A 126 -10.74 15.67 27.42
C ILE A 126 -9.86 15.09 28.53
N GLU A 127 -10.12 15.46 29.78
CA GLU A 127 -9.41 14.89 30.94
C GLU A 127 -9.61 13.37 31.03
N SER A 128 -10.85 12.90 30.86
CA SER A 128 -11.15 11.46 30.78
C SER A 128 -10.41 10.76 29.65
N PHE A 129 -10.22 11.41 28.50
CA PHE A 129 -9.43 10.86 27.40
C PHE A 129 -7.96 10.73 27.81
N HIS A 130 -7.35 11.79 28.36
CA HIS A 130 -5.95 11.75 28.82
C HIS A 130 -5.70 10.71 29.91
N LYS A 131 -6.68 10.48 30.80
CA LYS A 131 -6.59 9.48 31.86
C LYS A 131 -6.73 8.05 31.34
N ASN A 132 -7.74 7.79 30.51
CA ASN A 132 -8.16 6.43 30.20
C ASN A 132 -7.49 5.85 28.95
N TYR A 133 -7.21 6.67 27.94
CA TYR A 133 -6.66 6.19 26.67
C TYR A 133 -5.31 5.47 26.85
N PRO A 134 -4.30 6.04 27.55
CA PRO A 134 -3.02 5.36 27.73
C PRO A 134 -3.16 4.04 28.47
N ALA A 135 -4.02 3.98 29.49
CA ALA A 135 -4.21 2.77 30.30
C ALA A 135 -4.78 1.60 29.48
N VAL A 136 -5.67 1.88 28.52
CA VAL A 136 -6.24 0.83 27.65
C VAL A 136 -5.27 0.50 26.51
N PHE A 137 -4.59 1.50 25.94
CA PHE A 137 -3.57 1.27 24.91
C PHE A 137 -2.40 0.44 25.44
N ASP A 138 -1.98 0.67 26.69
CA ASP A 138 -0.95 -0.12 27.39
C ASP A 138 -1.33 -1.61 27.47
N LYS A 139 -2.58 -1.92 27.82
CA LYS A 139 -3.11 -3.30 27.85
C LYS A 139 -3.12 -3.94 26.47
N VAL A 140 -3.59 -3.20 25.46
CA VAL A 140 -3.59 -3.67 24.07
C VAL A 140 -2.18 -4.01 23.62
N LEU A 141 -1.22 -3.12 23.88
CA LEU A 141 0.14 -3.30 23.43
C LEU A 141 0.84 -4.45 24.16
N ALA A 142 0.66 -4.58 25.47
CA ALA A 142 1.13 -5.74 26.25
C ALA A 142 0.64 -7.06 25.65
N SER A 143 -0.67 -7.16 25.39
CA SER A 143 -1.26 -8.36 24.79
C SER A 143 -0.71 -8.63 23.38
N LEU A 144 -0.50 -7.60 22.57
CA LEU A 144 0.09 -7.76 21.23
C LEU A 144 1.54 -8.28 21.31
N THR A 145 2.37 -7.76 22.19
CA THR A 145 3.77 -8.20 22.31
C THR A 145 3.92 -9.57 22.95
N GLU A 146 2.94 -10.03 23.73
CA GLU A 146 2.86 -11.41 24.23
C GLU A 146 2.44 -12.42 23.14
N ASN A 147 1.69 -11.99 22.12
CA ASN A 147 1.04 -12.90 21.16
C ASN A 147 1.55 -12.77 19.71
N CYS A 148 2.31 -11.72 19.37
CA CYS A 148 2.89 -11.51 18.04
C CYS A 148 4.42 -11.46 18.15
N LYS A 149 5.16 -11.96 17.14
CA LYS A 149 6.63 -11.92 17.12
C LYS A 149 7.17 -10.50 17.04
N ARG A 150 6.43 -9.62 16.38
CA ARG A 150 6.76 -8.20 16.23
C ARG A 150 5.49 -7.36 16.30
N VAL A 151 5.60 -6.20 16.92
CA VAL A 151 4.52 -5.22 16.99
C VAL A 151 5.05 -3.88 16.50
N VAL A 152 4.29 -3.26 15.61
CA VAL A 152 4.57 -1.92 15.09
C VAL A 152 3.39 -1.01 15.43
N VAL A 153 3.69 0.12 16.04
CA VAL A 153 2.73 1.16 16.35
C VAL A 153 2.82 2.22 15.27
N PHE A 154 1.77 2.33 14.47
CA PHE A 154 1.54 3.52 13.67
C PHE A 154 0.83 4.51 14.58
N THR A 155 1.43 5.68 14.81
CA THR A 155 0.70 6.76 15.49
C THR A 155 -0.58 7.10 14.71
N PRO A 156 -1.61 7.72 15.31
CA PRO A 156 -2.80 8.11 14.58
C PRO A 156 -2.47 8.96 13.35
N SER A 157 -3.23 8.85 12.27
CA SER A 157 -3.18 9.86 11.22
C SER A 157 -3.76 11.19 11.71
N ILE A 158 -3.52 12.26 10.97
CA ILE A 158 -3.99 13.60 11.35
C ILE A 158 -5.50 13.76 11.17
N PHE A 159 -6.08 14.64 11.99
CA PHE A 159 -7.31 15.34 11.62
C PHE A 159 -6.88 16.64 10.93
N ASP A 160 -7.34 16.88 9.70
CA ASP A 160 -6.92 18.07 8.99
C ASP A 160 -7.67 19.32 9.50
N GLN A 161 -7.07 19.96 10.50
CA GLN A 161 -7.56 21.23 11.06
C GLN A 161 -7.03 22.47 10.32
N THR A 162 -6.27 22.32 9.23
CA THR A 162 -5.65 23.44 8.50
C THR A 162 -6.25 23.65 7.11
N VAL A 163 -6.85 22.62 6.49
CA VAL A 163 -7.48 22.74 5.18
C VAL A 163 -8.63 23.75 5.18
N GLN A 164 -8.66 24.59 4.17
CA GLN A 164 -9.79 25.46 3.86
C GLN A 164 -10.89 24.65 3.20
N SER A 165 -11.94 24.32 3.95
CA SER A 165 -13.06 23.48 3.52
C SER A 165 -14.36 23.95 4.17
N LYS A 166 -15.49 23.72 3.49
CA LYS A 166 -16.84 23.97 4.03
C LYS A 166 -17.19 23.08 5.22
N ARG A 167 -16.47 21.96 5.41
CA ARG A 167 -16.67 21.08 6.57
C ARG A 167 -16.15 21.78 7.83
N GLU A 168 -16.98 21.81 8.87
CA GLU A 168 -16.64 22.35 10.19
C GLU A 168 -15.25 21.90 10.64
N ASN A 169 -14.46 22.87 11.13
CA ASN A 169 -13.15 22.61 11.68
C ASN A 169 -13.26 22.43 13.20
N LEU A 170 -13.02 21.20 13.67
CA LEU A 170 -12.98 20.88 15.09
C LEU A 170 -11.60 21.24 15.67
N LEU A 171 -11.31 22.53 15.74
CA LEU A 171 -9.99 23.05 16.08
C LEU A 171 -9.53 22.57 17.46
N GLY A 172 -8.39 21.88 17.51
CA GLY A 172 -7.88 21.18 18.70
C GLY A 172 -7.97 19.66 18.60
N CYS A 173 -8.72 19.13 17.62
CA CYS A 173 -8.79 17.70 17.37
C CYS A 173 -7.44 17.11 16.95
N ASN A 174 -6.67 17.79 16.09
CA ASN A 174 -5.36 17.26 15.70
C ASN A 174 -4.35 17.31 16.85
N ASP A 175 -4.49 18.28 17.75
CA ASP A 175 -3.64 18.43 18.94
C ASP A 175 -3.86 17.25 19.90
N ALA A 176 -5.12 16.82 20.07
CA ALA A 176 -5.46 15.61 20.83
C ALA A 176 -4.86 14.34 20.21
N LEU A 177 -4.79 14.28 18.87
CA LEU A 177 -4.16 13.17 18.15
C LEU A 177 -2.63 13.19 18.27
N GLY A 178 -2.02 14.38 18.30
CA GLY A 178 -0.60 14.55 18.62
C GLY A 178 -0.29 14.07 20.04
N TRP A 179 -1.14 14.41 21.01
CA TRP A 179 -1.01 13.86 22.37
C TRP A 179 -1.15 12.34 22.40
N ALA A 180 -2.11 11.78 21.67
CA ALA A 180 -2.29 10.33 21.54
C ALA A 180 -1.07 9.66 20.88
N ALA A 181 -0.46 10.31 19.89
CA ALA A 181 0.76 9.84 19.24
C ALA A 181 1.91 9.72 20.25
N GLU A 182 2.10 10.69 21.14
CA GLU A 182 3.11 10.62 22.19
C GLU A 182 2.82 9.53 23.23
N ALA A 183 1.56 9.36 23.63
CA ALA A 183 1.16 8.25 24.50
C ALA A 183 1.43 6.88 23.84
N ASN A 184 1.15 6.75 22.53
CA ASN A 184 1.42 5.55 21.75
C ASN A 184 2.92 5.25 21.66
N LYS A 185 3.76 6.28 21.42
CA LYS A 185 5.23 6.17 21.41
C LYS A 185 5.79 5.74 22.76
N ALA A 186 5.29 6.32 23.85
CA ALA A 186 5.71 5.97 25.19
C ALA A 186 5.41 4.50 25.53
N ALA A 187 4.20 4.04 25.18
CA ALA A 187 3.83 2.63 25.33
C ALA A 187 4.67 1.71 24.43
N ALA A 188 4.90 2.09 23.17
CA ALA A 188 5.77 1.36 22.25
C ALA A 188 7.16 1.13 22.84
N LYS A 189 7.78 2.20 23.36
CA LYS A 189 9.07 2.14 24.05
C LYS A 189 9.04 1.19 25.25
N LYS A 190 7.97 1.23 26.07
CA LYS A 190 7.82 0.38 27.26
C LYS A 190 7.83 -1.11 26.91
N TYR A 191 7.18 -1.50 25.82
CA TYR A 191 7.03 -2.91 25.42
C TYR A 191 7.99 -3.36 24.31
N GLY A 192 8.95 -2.51 23.92
CA GLY A 192 9.90 -2.82 22.84
C GLY A 192 9.25 -2.93 21.45
N ALA A 193 8.07 -2.34 21.26
CA ALA A 193 7.42 -2.26 19.96
C ALA A 193 8.05 -1.15 19.11
N GLU A 194 8.03 -1.36 17.80
CA GLU A 194 8.55 -0.38 16.84
C GLU A 194 7.52 0.73 16.59
N VAL A 195 7.97 1.89 16.10
CA VAL A 195 7.09 3.04 15.82
C VAL A 195 7.30 3.53 14.40
N VAL A 196 6.20 3.77 13.70
CA VAL A 196 6.15 4.64 12.51
C VAL A 196 5.33 5.87 12.89
N ASP A 197 6.00 7.02 12.98
CA ASP A 197 5.37 8.30 13.36
C ASP A 197 4.62 8.93 12.18
N ILE A 198 3.42 8.41 11.93
CA ILE A 198 2.50 8.89 10.90
C ILE A 198 1.98 10.30 11.22
N TRP A 199 1.73 10.63 12.49
CA TRP A 199 1.08 11.89 12.88
C TRP A 199 1.97 13.07 12.52
N SER A 200 3.24 13.03 12.95
CA SER A 200 4.19 14.10 12.68
C SER A 200 4.46 14.22 11.19
N TYR A 201 4.68 13.09 10.51
CA TYR A 201 4.96 13.07 9.07
C TYR A 201 3.80 13.61 8.24
N MET A 202 2.57 13.16 8.51
CA MET A 202 1.42 13.67 7.78
C MET A 202 1.13 15.13 8.10
N THR A 203 1.32 15.58 9.35
CA THR A 203 1.19 17.01 9.70
C THR A 203 2.14 17.87 8.85
N GLU A 204 3.40 17.46 8.77
CA GLU A 204 4.42 18.18 8.00
C GLU A 204 4.13 18.17 6.51
N MET A 205 3.91 16.99 5.92
CA MET A 205 3.69 16.86 4.48
C MET A 205 2.39 17.55 4.05
N ASN A 206 1.33 17.44 4.84
CA ASN A 206 0.05 18.09 4.53
C ASN A 206 0.18 19.63 4.59
N GLY A 207 0.93 20.15 5.57
CA GLY A 207 1.26 21.58 5.65
C GLY A 207 2.01 22.07 4.41
N ARG A 208 3.03 21.33 3.96
CA ARG A 208 3.76 21.64 2.71
C ARG A 208 2.86 21.56 1.47
N TYR A 209 1.99 20.56 1.37
CA TYR A 209 1.07 20.39 0.25
C TYR A 209 0.05 21.54 0.15
N GLN A 210 -0.35 22.09 1.30
CA GLN A 210 -1.25 23.24 1.38
C GLN A 210 -0.58 24.59 1.05
N GLN A 211 0.76 24.69 1.05
CA GLN A 211 1.44 25.95 0.72
C GLN A 211 1.13 26.43 -0.70
N SER A 212 0.98 25.51 -1.66
CA SER A 212 0.61 25.84 -3.04
C SER A 212 -0.89 26.12 -3.23
N ASP A 213 -1.74 25.54 -2.37
CA ASP A 213 -3.20 25.62 -2.46
C ASP A 213 -3.81 25.20 -1.11
N PRO A 214 -4.37 26.13 -0.33
CA PRO A 214 -4.86 25.84 1.03
C PRO A 214 -6.14 24.99 1.06
N THR A 215 -6.74 24.71 -0.10
CA THR A 215 -7.90 23.81 -0.22
C THR A 215 -7.51 22.35 -0.42
N ARG A 216 -6.21 22.07 -0.66
CA ARG A 216 -5.70 20.71 -0.82
C ARG A 216 -5.46 20.03 0.52
N SER A 217 -5.59 18.71 0.52
CA SER A 217 -5.29 17.88 1.68
C SER A 217 -4.97 16.45 1.25
N PHE A 218 -4.16 15.77 2.04
CA PHE A 218 -4.00 14.31 2.00
C PHE A 218 -5.10 13.57 2.75
N ILE A 219 -5.97 14.31 3.43
CA ILE A 219 -7.15 13.82 4.12
C ILE A 219 -8.39 14.21 3.31
N ASP A 220 -9.35 13.30 3.21
CA ASP A 220 -10.60 13.51 2.48
C ASP A 220 -11.41 14.66 3.09
N PHE A 221 -12.48 15.08 2.39
CA PHE A 221 -13.28 16.27 2.73
C PHE A 221 -13.82 16.29 4.18
N ASP A 222 -13.90 15.13 4.83
CA ASP A 222 -14.37 14.96 6.20
C ASP A 222 -13.32 15.29 7.27
N ARG A 223 -12.10 15.68 6.86
CA ARG A 223 -10.94 15.99 7.70
C ARG A 223 -10.42 14.80 8.52
N VAL A 224 -10.84 13.56 8.21
CA VAL A 224 -10.54 12.36 9.01
C VAL A 224 -9.88 11.25 8.18
N HIS A 225 -10.43 10.91 7.02
CA HIS A 225 -10.02 9.69 6.30
C HIS A 225 -8.98 9.99 5.21
N PRO A 226 -7.76 9.42 5.26
CA PRO A 226 -6.71 9.67 4.26
C PRO A 226 -7.01 9.16 2.83
N ARG A 227 -7.93 8.20 2.69
CA ARG A 227 -8.27 7.53 1.41
C ARG A 227 -6.99 7.10 0.63
N ASP A 228 -7.05 7.01 -0.70
CA ASP A 228 -5.93 6.54 -1.53
C ASP A 228 -4.74 7.51 -1.52
N LEU A 229 -4.97 8.83 -1.63
CA LEU A 229 -3.88 9.81 -1.66
C LEU A 229 -3.09 9.82 -0.34
N GLY A 230 -3.79 9.89 0.80
CA GLY A 230 -3.14 9.80 2.11
C GLY A 230 -2.60 8.40 2.41
N GLY A 231 -3.21 7.35 1.86
CA GLY A 231 -2.65 5.99 1.89
C GLY A 231 -1.28 5.91 1.20
N PHE A 232 -1.09 6.60 0.07
CA PHE A 232 0.21 6.75 -0.60
C PHE A 232 1.23 7.51 0.26
N VAL A 233 0.82 8.60 0.90
CA VAL A 233 1.68 9.37 1.82
C VAL A 233 2.15 8.51 3.00
N MET A 234 1.23 7.75 3.61
CA MET A 234 1.58 6.82 4.69
C MET A 234 2.53 5.72 4.23
N MET A 235 2.32 5.17 3.03
CA MET A 235 3.23 4.18 2.45
C MET A 235 4.63 4.77 2.21
N ALA A 236 4.74 6.00 1.72
CA ALA A 236 6.03 6.67 1.52
C ALA A 236 6.82 6.79 2.84
N LYS A 237 6.14 7.11 3.95
CA LYS A 237 6.76 7.11 5.29
C LYS A 237 7.28 5.73 5.69
N VAL A 238 6.44 4.71 5.49
CA VAL A 238 6.76 3.32 5.83
C VAL A 238 7.99 2.83 5.07
N VAL A 239 8.01 3.03 3.74
CA VAL A 239 9.14 2.66 2.86
C VAL A 239 10.43 3.36 3.30
N SER A 240 10.34 4.64 3.67
CA SER A 240 11.49 5.43 4.14
C SER A 240 12.02 4.93 5.49
N ASP A 241 11.17 4.78 6.50
CA ASP A 241 11.57 4.36 7.85
C ASP A 241 12.19 2.97 7.87
N TRP A 242 11.62 2.07 7.08
CA TRP A 242 12.08 0.69 6.93
C TRP A 242 13.23 0.55 5.95
N ARG A 243 13.69 1.67 5.38
CA ARG A 243 14.82 1.76 4.45
C ARG A 243 14.69 0.80 3.29
N GLU A 244 13.47 0.60 2.79
CA GLU A 244 13.24 -0.31 1.67
C GLU A 244 13.96 0.17 0.41
N SER A 245 14.28 -0.75 -0.50
CA SER A 245 15.02 -0.39 -1.72
C SER A 245 14.23 0.57 -2.59
N GLY A 246 14.85 1.70 -2.91
CA GLY A 246 14.31 2.62 -3.90
C GLY A 246 14.60 2.28 -5.36
N LEU A 247 15.46 1.29 -5.60
CA LEU A 247 15.81 0.82 -6.93
C LEU A 247 14.77 -0.18 -7.45
N VAL A 248 14.19 0.10 -8.63
CA VAL A 248 13.40 -0.84 -9.44
C VAL A 248 14.40 -1.68 -10.25
N SER A 249 15.21 -1.02 -11.06
CA SER A 249 16.26 -1.59 -11.89
C SER A 249 17.26 -0.50 -12.26
N GLU A 250 18.47 -0.89 -12.63
CA GLU A 250 19.42 -0.03 -13.32
C GLU A 250 20.11 -0.82 -14.43
N ILE A 251 20.07 -0.28 -15.64
CA ILE A 251 20.73 -0.83 -16.83
C ILE A 251 21.67 0.24 -17.36
N ARG A 252 22.96 -0.08 -17.46
CA ARG A 252 24.02 0.80 -17.94
C ARG A 252 24.69 0.20 -19.17
N ILE A 253 24.57 0.87 -20.31
CA ILE A 253 25.18 0.44 -21.58
C ILE A 253 26.34 1.37 -21.93
N ASP A 254 27.51 0.81 -22.21
CA ASP A 254 28.64 1.52 -22.81
C ASP A 254 28.67 1.25 -24.32
N ALA A 255 28.28 2.24 -25.11
CA ALA A 255 28.18 2.08 -26.55
C ALA A 255 29.53 1.90 -27.26
N ALA A 256 30.63 2.40 -26.68
CA ALA A 256 31.96 2.26 -27.26
C ALA A 256 32.56 0.88 -26.98
N LYS A 257 32.30 0.32 -25.79
CA LYS A 257 32.83 -0.99 -25.37
C LYS A 257 31.92 -2.16 -25.72
N ASN A 258 30.68 -1.89 -26.13
CA ASN A 258 29.66 -2.90 -26.38
C ASN A 258 29.41 -3.80 -25.15
N THR A 259 29.26 -3.17 -23.99
CA THR A 259 29.03 -3.85 -22.71
C THR A 259 27.78 -3.31 -22.04
N ALA A 260 27.11 -4.17 -21.27
CA ALA A 260 26.06 -3.80 -20.34
C ALA A 260 26.47 -4.19 -18.92
N ASP A 261 26.20 -3.30 -17.97
CA ASP A 261 26.22 -3.53 -16.53
C ASP A 261 24.81 -3.30 -15.98
N CYS A 262 24.44 -4.02 -14.92
CA CYS A 262 23.08 -3.94 -14.41
C CYS A 262 22.97 -4.22 -12.90
N GLU A 263 22.03 -3.54 -12.26
CA GLU A 263 21.59 -3.84 -10.89
C GLU A 263 20.09 -4.15 -10.91
N ASN A 264 19.70 -5.28 -10.32
CA ASN A 264 18.32 -5.77 -10.31
C ASN A 264 17.68 -5.85 -11.71
N ALA A 265 18.47 -6.18 -12.73
CA ALA A 265 18.04 -6.55 -14.06
C ALA A 265 19.03 -7.56 -14.66
N GLU A 266 18.65 -8.21 -15.75
CA GLU A 266 19.53 -9.01 -16.60
C GLU A 266 19.35 -8.55 -18.05
N VAL A 267 20.46 -8.22 -18.71
CA VAL A 267 20.49 -7.81 -20.13
C VAL A 267 21.01 -8.96 -20.99
N SER A 268 20.34 -9.20 -22.11
CA SER A 268 20.74 -10.18 -23.11
C SER A 268 20.61 -9.62 -24.54
N ASN A 269 21.18 -10.31 -25.52
CA ASN A 269 21.06 -9.96 -26.93
C ASN A 269 21.46 -8.51 -27.28
N LEU A 270 22.42 -7.93 -26.54
CA LEU A 270 22.92 -6.58 -26.81
C LEU A 270 23.57 -6.52 -28.20
N ARG A 271 23.08 -5.59 -29.02
CA ARG A 271 23.60 -5.27 -30.35
C ARG A 271 23.74 -3.77 -30.50
N ILE A 272 24.93 -3.34 -30.89
CA ILE A 272 25.25 -1.93 -31.13
C ILE A 272 25.67 -1.78 -32.59
N ALA A 273 24.96 -0.92 -33.30
CA ALA A 273 25.19 -0.56 -34.69
C ALA A 273 25.19 0.98 -34.82
N PRO A 274 25.69 1.54 -35.94
CA PRO A 274 25.67 2.98 -36.15
C PRO A 274 24.25 3.56 -35.99
N GLY A 275 24.08 4.42 -34.98
CA GLY A 275 22.80 5.06 -34.68
C GLY A 275 21.70 4.13 -34.16
N ARG A 276 22.01 2.90 -33.76
CA ARG A 276 21.00 1.94 -33.26
C ARG A 276 21.57 1.00 -32.19
N ILE A 277 20.89 0.90 -31.07
CA ILE A 277 21.17 -0.08 -30.01
C ILE A 277 19.91 -0.90 -29.77
N THR A 278 20.03 -2.22 -29.71
CA THR A 278 18.94 -3.11 -29.30
C THR A 278 19.41 -4.11 -28.27
N PHE A 279 18.55 -4.45 -27.31
CA PHE A 279 18.80 -5.49 -26.32
C PHE A 279 17.49 -6.01 -25.76
N SER A 280 17.52 -7.18 -25.14
CA SER A 280 16.41 -7.68 -24.32
C SER A 280 16.79 -7.53 -22.85
N ALA A 281 15.84 -7.19 -21.99
CA ALA A 281 16.07 -7.15 -20.55
C ALA A 281 14.91 -7.75 -19.76
N VAL A 282 15.23 -8.41 -18.66
CA VAL A 282 14.27 -8.74 -17.61
C VAL A 282 14.68 -8.01 -16.34
N GLU A 283 13.77 -7.22 -15.79
CA GLU A 283 13.99 -6.47 -14.56
C GLU A 283 13.56 -7.29 -13.34
N GLY A 284 14.11 -7.01 -12.17
CA GLY A 284 13.78 -7.72 -10.92
C GLY A 284 12.55 -7.16 -10.21
N ALA A 285 12.03 -6.02 -10.65
CA ALA A 285 10.89 -5.33 -10.06
C ALA A 285 10.13 -4.52 -11.12
N LEU A 286 8.92 -4.09 -10.76
CA LEU A 286 8.11 -3.15 -11.53
C LEU A 286 8.12 -1.75 -10.89
N PRO A 287 7.95 -0.67 -11.67
CA PRO A 287 7.77 0.66 -11.13
C PRO A 287 6.49 0.74 -10.29
N PHE A 288 6.49 1.58 -9.26
CA PHE A 288 5.28 1.92 -8.51
C PHE A 288 4.39 2.83 -9.36
N PRO A 289 3.15 2.43 -9.67
CA PRO A 289 2.27 3.22 -10.52
C PRO A 289 1.60 4.35 -9.74
N THR A 290 1.42 5.49 -10.40
CA THR A 290 0.85 6.70 -9.82
C THR A 290 -0.27 7.29 -10.69
N SER A 291 -1.24 7.92 -10.02
CA SER A 291 -2.20 8.82 -10.66
C SER A 291 -1.61 10.23 -10.76
N ALA A 292 -2.22 11.11 -11.57
CA ALA A 292 -1.81 12.52 -11.64
C ALA A 292 -1.84 13.21 -10.27
N GLN A 293 -2.77 12.82 -9.39
CA GLN A 293 -2.86 13.35 -8.03
C GLN A 293 -1.68 12.89 -7.15
N LYS A 294 -1.22 11.64 -7.30
CA LYS A 294 -0.03 11.13 -6.61
C LYS A 294 1.25 11.78 -7.14
N ASP A 295 1.34 12.04 -8.44
CA ASP A 295 2.48 12.79 -9.03
C ASP A 295 2.56 14.21 -8.48
N GLU A 296 1.41 14.89 -8.35
CA GLU A 296 1.35 16.24 -7.77
C GLU A 296 1.74 16.23 -6.29
N ALA A 297 1.27 15.25 -5.53
CA ALA A 297 1.67 15.08 -4.14
C ALA A 297 3.17 14.77 -4.00
N ASP A 298 3.75 14.03 -4.95
CA ASP A 298 5.16 13.65 -4.92
C ASP A 298 6.12 14.84 -4.94
N LYS A 299 5.71 15.98 -5.51
CA LYS A 299 6.48 17.23 -5.46
C LYS A 299 6.84 17.66 -4.03
N VAL A 300 6.04 17.25 -3.05
CA VAL A 300 6.28 17.49 -1.62
C VAL A 300 6.91 16.30 -0.93
N LEU A 301 6.55 15.07 -1.32
CA LEU A 301 6.99 13.84 -0.66
C LEU A 301 8.40 13.41 -1.07
N GLY A 302 8.79 13.64 -2.33
CA GLY A 302 10.05 13.15 -2.90
C GLY A 302 10.14 11.62 -2.98
N PHE A 303 9.00 10.92 -3.03
CA PHE A 303 8.96 9.46 -3.06
C PHE A 303 9.42 8.90 -4.41
N LEU A 304 8.96 9.43 -5.54
CA LEU A 304 9.34 8.89 -6.86
C LEU A 304 10.84 8.96 -7.14
N PRO A 305 11.54 10.11 -6.93
CA PRO A 305 12.99 10.16 -7.14
C PRO A 305 13.78 9.31 -6.15
N ALA A 306 13.28 9.10 -4.92
CA ALA A 306 13.98 8.33 -3.90
C ALA A 306 13.71 6.82 -4.02
N PHE A 307 12.46 6.44 -4.29
CA PHE A 307 11.94 5.08 -4.13
C PHE A 307 11.35 4.45 -5.39
N ASN A 308 11.35 5.13 -6.53
CA ASN A 308 10.82 4.61 -7.79
C ASN A 308 11.80 4.81 -8.96
N ARG A 309 13.02 4.26 -8.81
CA ARG A 309 14.12 4.45 -9.76
C ARG A 309 14.28 3.24 -10.70
N GLU A 310 13.85 3.38 -11.94
CA GLU A 310 14.02 2.41 -13.04
C GLU A 310 14.96 3.08 -14.08
N ILE A 311 16.26 2.91 -13.92
CA ILE A 311 17.26 3.75 -14.59
C ILE A 311 17.78 3.08 -15.85
N LEU A 312 17.64 3.77 -16.99
CA LEU A 312 18.35 3.45 -18.23
C LEU A 312 19.46 4.48 -18.46
N GLN A 313 20.71 4.04 -18.43
CA GLN A 313 21.87 4.84 -18.75
C GLN A 313 22.55 4.29 -20.02
N VAL A 314 22.83 5.16 -20.99
CA VAL A 314 23.57 4.81 -22.20
C VAL A 314 24.67 5.84 -22.44
N GLY A 315 25.90 5.43 -22.16
CA GLY A 315 27.10 6.24 -22.33
C GLY A 315 27.71 6.11 -23.74
N ASN A 316 28.62 7.04 -24.06
CA ASN A 316 29.42 7.05 -25.29
C ASN A 316 28.59 7.05 -26.59
N LEU A 317 27.39 7.63 -26.55
CA LEU A 317 26.59 7.93 -27.74
C LEU A 317 27.12 9.16 -28.46
N ASN A 318 27.00 9.18 -29.79
CA ASN A 318 27.19 10.41 -30.56
C ASN A 318 26.17 11.46 -30.11
N SER A 319 26.59 12.73 -30.08
CA SER A 319 25.73 13.88 -29.81
C SER A 319 24.50 13.86 -30.70
N GLY A 320 23.32 14.08 -30.12
CA GLY A 320 22.05 14.04 -30.82
C GLY A 320 20.91 13.59 -29.91
N LYS A 321 19.76 13.33 -30.51
CA LYS A 321 18.60 12.73 -29.86
C LYS A 321 18.43 11.28 -30.29
N TYR A 322 17.85 10.49 -29.42
CA TYR A 322 17.55 9.09 -29.65
C TYR A 322 16.11 8.80 -29.24
N SER A 323 15.37 8.12 -30.11
CA SER A 323 14.05 7.59 -29.83
C SER A 323 14.19 6.23 -29.13
N LEU A 324 13.58 6.11 -27.96
CA LEU A 324 13.47 4.87 -27.20
C LEU A 324 12.15 4.18 -27.50
N LYS A 325 12.21 2.89 -27.83
CA LYS A 325 11.08 1.98 -27.89
C LYS A 325 11.29 0.80 -26.96
N ILE A 326 10.20 0.34 -26.35
CA ILE A 326 10.16 -0.90 -25.58
C ILE A 326 9.00 -1.75 -26.12
N ASP A 327 9.27 -2.97 -26.57
CA ASP A 327 8.33 -3.85 -27.26
C ASP A 327 7.60 -3.16 -28.44
N GLY A 328 8.33 -2.31 -29.16
CA GLY A 328 7.82 -1.53 -30.29
C GLY A 328 6.97 -0.32 -29.89
N VAL A 329 6.65 -0.13 -28.60
CA VAL A 329 5.94 1.05 -28.09
C VAL A 329 6.92 2.22 -28.00
N SER A 330 6.58 3.35 -28.62
CA SER A 330 7.36 4.59 -28.51
C SER A 330 7.26 5.16 -27.10
N ILE A 331 8.40 5.22 -26.41
CA ILE A 331 8.49 5.72 -25.03
C ILE A 331 8.71 7.23 -25.02
N GLY A 332 9.68 7.69 -25.79
CA GLY A 332 10.04 9.10 -25.89
C GLY A 332 11.35 9.31 -26.64
N GLU A 333 11.77 10.56 -26.72
CA GLU A 333 13.09 10.94 -27.23
C GLU A 333 13.93 11.55 -26.13
N PHE A 334 15.20 11.14 -26.06
CA PHE A 334 16.16 11.60 -25.07
C PHE A 334 17.44 12.06 -25.77
N SER A 335 18.08 13.09 -25.26
CA SER A 335 19.41 13.48 -25.73
C SER A 335 20.45 12.43 -25.30
N ALA A 336 21.56 12.36 -26.05
CA ALA A 336 22.74 11.61 -25.64
C ALA A 336 23.20 11.97 -24.22
N SER A 337 23.10 13.25 -23.83
CA SER A 337 23.46 13.71 -22.49
C SER A 337 22.49 13.23 -21.39
N GLN A 338 21.18 13.22 -21.66
CA GLN A 338 20.18 12.66 -20.74
C GLN A 338 20.40 11.16 -20.54
N LEU A 339 20.62 10.42 -21.62
CA LEU A 339 20.91 8.99 -21.56
C LEU A 339 22.25 8.71 -20.86
N ALA A 340 23.29 9.50 -21.11
CA ALA A 340 24.56 9.36 -20.40
C ALA A 340 24.43 9.66 -18.90
N SER A 341 23.49 10.52 -18.51
CA SER A 341 23.22 10.84 -17.10
C SER A 341 22.28 9.82 -16.42
N GLY A 342 21.51 9.07 -17.21
CA GLY A 342 20.49 8.13 -16.76
C GLY A 342 19.09 8.74 -16.82
N VAL A 343 18.18 8.03 -17.48
CA VAL A 343 16.75 8.38 -17.56
C VAL A 343 15.97 7.46 -16.64
N ASN A 344 15.10 8.00 -15.79
CA ASN A 344 14.20 7.21 -14.96
C ASN A 344 12.94 6.82 -15.76
N LEU A 345 12.89 5.59 -16.25
CA LEU A 345 11.79 5.01 -17.02
C LEU A 345 10.50 4.85 -16.21
N ALA A 346 10.56 4.83 -14.87
CA ALA A 346 9.38 4.79 -14.01
C ALA A 346 8.50 6.05 -14.14
N LEU A 347 9.03 7.13 -14.72
CA LEU A 347 8.29 8.35 -15.05
C LEU A 347 7.61 8.28 -16.43
N CYS A 348 7.99 7.31 -17.27
CA CYS A 348 7.42 7.07 -18.59
C CYS A 348 6.21 6.13 -18.48
N LYS A 349 5.02 6.69 -18.24
CA LYS A 349 3.79 5.90 -17.97
C LYS A 349 3.30 5.01 -19.12
N ASN A 350 3.91 5.13 -20.29
CA ASN A 350 3.65 4.36 -21.49
C ASN A 350 4.57 3.13 -21.65
N THR A 351 5.50 2.85 -20.72
CA THR A 351 6.26 1.60 -20.79
C THR A 351 5.36 0.37 -20.56
N PRO A 352 5.64 -0.77 -21.20
CA PRO A 352 4.95 -2.04 -20.93
C PRO A 352 4.98 -2.42 -19.44
N GLN A 353 6.12 -2.22 -18.76
CA GLN A 353 6.31 -2.48 -17.33
C GLN A 353 5.39 -1.62 -16.46
N TYR A 354 5.25 -0.34 -16.79
CA TYR A 354 4.31 0.55 -16.10
C TYR A 354 2.86 0.12 -16.34
N GLY A 355 2.53 -0.31 -17.56
CA GLY A 355 1.24 -0.91 -17.90
C GLY A 355 0.94 -2.16 -17.06
N GLN A 356 1.93 -3.05 -16.89
CA GLN A 356 1.83 -4.21 -16.02
C GLN A 356 1.62 -3.79 -14.55
N ALA A 357 2.38 -2.82 -14.04
CA ALA A 357 2.24 -2.30 -12.69
C ALA A 357 0.84 -1.72 -12.42
N LYS A 358 0.22 -1.06 -13.40
CA LYS A 358 -1.19 -0.61 -13.32
C LYS A 358 -2.17 -1.77 -13.23
N GLY A 359 -1.87 -2.90 -13.87
CA GLY A 359 -2.60 -4.16 -13.68
C GLY A 359 -2.54 -4.65 -12.23
N VAL A 360 -1.34 -4.61 -11.63
CA VAL A 360 -1.13 -4.96 -10.21
C VAL A 360 -1.91 -4.03 -9.28
N GLU A 361 -1.90 -2.71 -9.52
CA GLU A 361 -2.68 -1.74 -8.75
C GLU A 361 -4.20 -2.01 -8.82
N LYS A 362 -4.71 -2.41 -9.98
CA LYS A 362 -6.13 -2.77 -10.11
C LYS A 362 -6.48 -3.98 -9.21
N LEU A 363 -5.59 -4.97 -9.16
CA LEU A 363 -5.76 -6.17 -8.34
C LEU A 363 -5.60 -5.86 -6.84
N SER A 364 -4.66 -5.00 -6.43
CA SER A 364 -4.51 -4.57 -5.03
C SER A 364 -5.75 -3.82 -4.54
N LYS A 365 -6.33 -2.96 -5.38
CA LYS A 365 -7.61 -2.28 -5.08
C LYS A 365 -8.78 -3.25 -4.97
N ALA A 366 -8.82 -4.30 -5.79
CA ALA A 366 -9.82 -5.35 -5.70
C ALA A 366 -9.70 -6.15 -4.38
N TRP A 367 -8.48 -6.54 -4.00
CA TRP A 367 -8.18 -7.16 -2.71
C TRP A 367 -8.66 -6.28 -1.55
N ARG A 368 -8.29 -4.99 -1.54
CA ARG A 368 -8.69 -4.03 -0.50
C ARG A 368 -10.20 -3.91 -0.40
N ALA A 369 -10.89 -3.80 -1.54
CA ALA A 369 -12.35 -3.71 -1.57
C ALA A 369 -13.01 -4.92 -0.93
N LYS A 370 -12.54 -6.14 -1.24
CA LYS A 370 -13.08 -7.38 -0.65
C LYS A 370 -12.72 -7.54 0.83
N ALA A 371 -11.52 -7.11 1.22
CA ALA A 371 -11.15 -7.04 2.62
C ALA A 371 -12.09 -6.11 3.41
N ALA A 372 -12.35 -4.91 2.91
CA ALA A 372 -13.28 -3.96 3.54
C ALA A 372 -14.73 -4.48 3.54
N GLU A 373 -15.20 -5.11 2.46
CA GLU A 373 -16.54 -5.70 2.38
C GLU A 373 -16.74 -6.81 3.44
N HIS A 374 -15.74 -7.64 3.68
CA HIS A 374 -15.77 -8.59 4.81
C HIS A 374 -15.79 -7.86 6.17
N ARG A 375 -15.06 -6.75 6.33
CA ARG A 375 -15.11 -5.94 7.56
C ARG A 375 -16.46 -5.25 7.77
N ASP A 376 -17.19 -4.91 6.73
CA ASP A 376 -18.56 -4.40 6.84
C ASP A 376 -19.53 -5.45 7.42
N ILE A 377 -19.35 -6.73 7.08
CA ILE A 377 -20.12 -7.84 7.66
C ILE A 377 -19.81 -7.94 9.16
N VAL A 378 -18.54 -8.11 9.51
CA VAL A 378 -18.10 -8.23 10.91
C VAL A 378 -18.48 -6.98 11.73
N GLY A 379 -18.43 -5.80 11.11
CA GLY A 379 -18.83 -4.55 11.77
C GLY A 379 -20.31 -4.49 12.11
N PHE A 380 -21.19 -5.02 11.25
CA PHE A 380 -22.62 -5.07 11.54
C PHE A 380 -22.90 -5.98 12.74
N GLU A 381 -22.20 -7.11 12.81
CA GLU A 381 -22.31 -8.07 13.91
C GLU A 381 -21.88 -7.45 15.24
N ILE A 382 -20.79 -6.66 15.24
CA ILE A 382 -20.32 -5.97 16.44
C ILE A 382 -21.24 -4.83 16.84
N TRP A 383 -21.61 -3.96 15.91
CA TRP A 383 -22.26 -2.68 16.25
C TRP A 383 -23.77 -2.75 16.35
N VAL A 384 -24.39 -3.56 15.50
CA VAL A 384 -25.85 -3.67 15.42
C VAL A 384 -26.30 -4.88 16.23
N LEU A 385 -25.85 -6.08 15.85
CA LEU A 385 -26.32 -7.31 16.49
C LEU A 385 -25.79 -7.46 17.93
N LYS A 386 -24.52 -7.11 18.15
CA LYS A 386 -23.81 -7.18 19.44
C LYS A 386 -23.80 -8.58 20.05
N LYS A 387 -23.99 -9.60 19.22
CA LYS A 387 -24.09 -11.00 19.61
C LYS A 387 -23.61 -11.85 18.44
N ARG A 388 -23.02 -13.00 18.77
CA ARG A 388 -22.69 -14.04 17.80
C ARG A 388 -23.77 -15.09 17.70
N PHE A 389 -23.92 -15.62 16.51
CA PHE A 389 -24.84 -16.70 16.18
C PHE A 389 -24.08 -17.84 15.52
N ASP A 390 -24.58 -19.06 15.69
CA ASP A 390 -23.90 -20.29 15.26
C ASP A 390 -24.10 -20.62 13.77
N SER A 391 -25.02 -19.91 13.10
CA SER A 391 -25.29 -20.12 11.67
C SER A 391 -25.59 -18.81 10.95
N THR A 392 -25.33 -18.78 9.65
CA THR A 392 -25.70 -17.66 8.77
C THR A 392 -27.20 -17.38 8.84
N GLN A 393 -28.04 -18.41 8.85
CA GLN A 393 -29.49 -18.21 8.93
C GLN A 393 -29.90 -17.49 10.22
N ALA A 394 -29.32 -17.85 11.36
CA ALA A 394 -29.61 -17.18 12.64
C ALA A 394 -29.19 -15.69 12.65
N TYR A 395 -28.10 -15.33 11.96
CA TYR A 395 -27.73 -13.93 11.76
C TYR A 395 -28.76 -13.17 10.91
N LEU A 396 -29.29 -13.80 9.87
CA LEU A 396 -30.29 -13.20 8.98
C LEU A 396 -31.64 -13.05 9.69
N ASP A 397 -32.07 -14.07 10.42
CA ASP A 397 -33.33 -14.08 11.17
C ASP A 397 -33.34 -12.98 12.24
N GLU A 398 -32.25 -12.84 13.01
CA GLU A 398 -32.14 -11.76 13.98
C GLU A 398 -32.12 -10.38 13.29
N THR A 399 -31.44 -10.26 12.16
CA THR A 399 -31.41 -9.00 11.41
C THR A 399 -32.80 -8.61 10.91
N GLN A 400 -33.54 -9.57 10.35
CA GLN A 400 -34.92 -9.37 9.90
C GLN A 400 -35.84 -9.02 11.06
N ARG A 401 -35.74 -9.74 12.19
CA ARG A 401 -36.49 -9.44 13.41
C ARG A 401 -36.29 -7.99 13.87
N ARG A 402 -35.05 -7.48 13.84
CA ARG A 402 -34.75 -6.08 14.20
C ARG A 402 -35.31 -5.06 13.21
N ILE A 403 -35.34 -5.40 11.93
CA ILE A 403 -35.97 -4.57 10.89
C ILE A 403 -37.48 -4.48 11.17
N ASP A 404 -38.14 -5.62 11.35
CA ASP A 404 -39.59 -5.70 11.55
C ASP A 404 -40.02 -5.03 12.86
N ALA A 405 -39.23 -5.22 13.93
CA ALA A 405 -39.43 -4.58 15.22
C ALA A 405 -39.01 -3.10 15.25
N LYS A 406 -38.50 -2.53 14.13
CA LYS A 406 -38.02 -1.15 14.03
C LYS A 406 -36.96 -0.79 15.09
N GLU A 407 -36.09 -1.75 15.43
CA GLU A 407 -35.03 -1.59 16.43
C GLU A 407 -33.76 -0.91 15.85
N LEU A 408 -33.73 -0.68 14.54
CA LEU A 408 -32.62 0.02 13.87
C LEU A 408 -32.72 1.53 14.11
N LYS A 409 -31.67 2.11 14.68
CA LYS A 409 -31.70 3.46 15.28
C LYS A 409 -31.80 4.61 14.28
N ASN A 410 -31.35 4.39 13.04
CA ASN A 410 -31.29 5.44 12.03
C ASN A 410 -31.19 4.83 10.62
N GLU A 411 -31.35 5.68 9.61
CA GLU A 411 -31.29 5.32 8.19
C GLU A 411 -29.97 4.62 7.80
N ASN A 412 -28.85 5.02 8.42
CA ASN A 412 -27.57 4.37 8.17
C ASN A 412 -27.55 2.91 8.64
N GLN A 413 -28.15 2.61 9.79
CA GLN A 413 -28.30 1.22 10.25
C GLN A 413 -29.26 0.42 9.36
N ILE A 414 -30.34 1.04 8.86
CA ILE A 414 -31.26 0.38 7.92
C ILE A 414 -30.54 0.02 6.61
N LYS A 415 -29.80 0.99 6.03
CA LYS A 415 -28.98 0.76 4.83
C LYS A 415 -27.91 -0.30 5.06
N TRP A 416 -27.30 -0.32 6.25
CA TRP A 416 -26.31 -1.33 6.60
C TRP A 416 -26.94 -2.72 6.75
N ALA A 417 -28.10 -2.83 7.40
CA ALA A 417 -28.85 -4.08 7.52
C ALA A 417 -29.21 -4.64 6.14
N ALA A 418 -29.67 -3.82 5.21
CA ALA A 418 -29.94 -4.25 3.83
C ALA A 418 -28.69 -4.81 3.12
N ARG A 419 -27.53 -4.14 3.28
CA ARG A 419 -26.26 -4.67 2.75
C ARG A 419 -25.83 -5.96 3.46
N TYR A 420 -26.03 -6.04 4.78
CA TYR A 420 -25.69 -7.21 5.58
C TYR A 420 -26.51 -8.43 5.14
N MET A 421 -27.83 -8.29 4.98
CA MET A 421 -28.72 -9.34 4.48
C MET A 421 -28.29 -9.86 3.10
N LYS A 422 -27.76 -9.00 2.24
CA LYS A 422 -27.22 -9.37 0.93
C LYS A 422 -25.86 -10.07 1.01
N ASN A 423 -24.98 -9.62 1.91
CA ASN A 423 -23.57 -9.99 1.90
C ASN A 423 -23.24 -11.15 2.86
N LYS A 424 -23.92 -11.29 4.00
CA LYS A 424 -23.68 -12.37 4.96
C LYS A 424 -23.83 -13.78 4.36
N PRO A 425 -24.83 -14.08 3.50
CA PRO A 425 -24.89 -15.38 2.81
C PRO A 425 -23.68 -15.67 1.91
N ARG A 426 -22.98 -14.62 1.48
CA ARG A 426 -21.85 -14.65 0.54
C ARG A 426 -20.51 -14.42 1.23
N GLU A 427 -20.45 -14.45 2.57
CA GLU A 427 -19.23 -14.12 3.31
C GLU A 427 -18.04 -14.99 2.88
N ALA A 428 -18.23 -16.30 2.73
CA ALA A 428 -17.20 -17.22 2.27
C ALA A 428 -16.75 -16.93 0.82
N GLU A 429 -17.66 -16.53 -0.07
CA GLU A 429 -17.35 -16.12 -1.44
C GLU A 429 -16.53 -14.82 -1.44
N ILE A 430 -16.91 -13.84 -0.62
CA ILE A 430 -16.19 -12.56 -0.48
C ILE A 430 -14.77 -12.79 0.03
N MET A 431 -14.60 -13.67 1.03
CA MET A 431 -13.29 -14.04 1.56
C MET A 431 -12.44 -14.78 0.52
N ARG A 432 -13.02 -15.70 -0.24
CA ARG A 432 -12.31 -16.38 -1.33
C ARG A 432 -11.87 -15.41 -2.42
N ALA A 433 -12.75 -14.52 -2.85
CA ALA A 433 -12.44 -13.50 -3.85
C ALA A 433 -11.35 -12.52 -3.37
N ARG A 434 -11.31 -12.21 -2.06
CA ARG A 434 -10.19 -11.48 -1.45
C ARG A 434 -8.88 -12.24 -1.64
N ASP A 435 -8.85 -13.52 -1.29
CA ASP A 435 -7.64 -14.33 -1.33
C ASP A 435 -7.17 -14.56 -2.77
N GLU A 436 -8.08 -14.82 -3.70
CA GLU A 436 -7.80 -14.90 -5.14
C GLU A 436 -7.22 -13.58 -5.69
N ALA A 437 -7.78 -12.42 -5.30
CA ALA A 437 -7.24 -11.13 -5.70
C ALA A 437 -5.82 -10.91 -5.16
N PHE A 438 -5.54 -11.34 -3.93
CA PHE A 438 -4.19 -11.28 -3.35
C PHE A 438 -3.19 -12.16 -4.11
N GLU A 439 -3.58 -13.38 -4.46
CA GLU A 439 -2.77 -14.28 -5.28
C GLU A 439 -2.49 -13.67 -6.65
N ALA A 440 -3.50 -13.08 -7.28
CA ALA A 440 -3.38 -12.42 -8.56
C ALA A 440 -2.43 -11.21 -8.52
N VAL A 441 -2.37 -10.45 -7.42
CA VAL A 441 -1.42 -9.33 -7.24
C VAL A 441 0.02 -9.80 -7.45
N TYR A 442 0.47 -10.82 -6.73
CA TYR A 442 1.85 -11.32 -6.84
C TYR A 442 2.10 -12.07 -8.15
N SER A 443 1.10 -12.77 -8.69
CA SER A 443 1.24 -13.41 -10.00
C SER A 443 1.43 -12.39 -11.12
N ALA A 444 0.66 -11.29 -11.09
CA ALA A 444 0.72 -10.23 -12.10
C ALA A 444 1.96 -9.33 -11.92
N ALA A 445 2.60 -9.33 -10.76
CA ALA A 445 3.76 -8.48 -10.49
C ALA A 445 5.09 -9.04 -10.98
N LYS A 446 5.14 -10.30 -11.43
CA LYS A 446 6.37 -10.93 -11.95
C LYS A 446 6.81 -10.25 -13.26
N PRO A 447 7.97 -9.58 -13.32
CA PRO A 447 8.41 -8.90 -14.52
C PRO A 447 8.59 -9.85 -15.70
N ALA A 448 8.32 -9.36 -16.90
CA ALA A 448 8.53 -10.07 -18.15
C ALA A 448 9.82 -9.60 -18.85
N VAL A 449 10.27 -10.37 -19.85
CA VAL A 449 11.34 -9.93 -20.74
C VAL A 449 10.77 -8.89 -21.71
N HIS A 450 11.45 -7.75 -21.83
CA HIS A 450 11.11 -6.67 -22.76
C HIS A 450 12.26 -6.40 -23.74
N ASN A 451 11.92 -6.01 -24.97
CA ASN A 451 12.89 -5.65 -26.01
C ASN A 451 13.04 -4.14 -26.11
N PHE A 452 14.23 -3.65 -25.85
CA PHE A 452 14.60 -2.25 -25.91
C PHE A 452 15.24 -1.94 -27.27
N GLU A 453 14.85 -0.81 -27.85
CA GLU A 453 15.44 -0.27 -29.07
C GLU A 453 15.66 1.23 -28.90
N LEU A 454 16.90 1.66 -29.10
CA LEU A 454 17.30 3.05 -29.10
C LEU A 454 17.81 3.40 -30.51
N THR A 455 17.19 4.38 -31.18
CA THR A 455 17.55 4.78 -32.55
C THR A 455 17.82 6.28 -32.62
N ALA A 456 18.93 6.67 -33.24
CA ALA A 456 19.27 8.08 -33.47
C ALA A 456 18.19 8.76 -34.31
N VAL A 457 17.71 9.91 -33.85
CA VAL A 457 16.78 10.77 -34.59
C VAL A 457 17.61 11.56 -35.59
N ARG A 458 17.18 11.53 -36.86
CA ARG A 458 17.85 12.25 -37.96
C ARG A 458 17.52 13.73 -37.96
#